data_AF-A0A365KA81-F1
#
_entry.id   AF-A0A365KA81-F1
#
_cell.length_a   1.000
_cell.length_b   1.000
_cell.length_c   1.000
_cell.angle_alpha   90.00
_cell.angle_beta   90.00
_cell.angle_gamma   90.00
#
_symmetry.space_group_name_H-M   'P 1'
#
loop_
_entity.id
_entity.type
_entity.pdbx_description
1 polymer ?
#
loop_
_entity_poly.entity_id
_entity_poly.type
_entity_poly.pdbx_seq_one_letter_code
_entity_poly.pdbx_strand_id
1 'polypeptide(L)' 'MKLESIRTFLSTLLEYRGVRITQTFNSEDGKTLIVQCEPSTGELVIREVSSGMAWEYKTLEEAAQFIDSYLHPETPKVNA' A
#
# COMPACT_ATOMS: atom_id res chain seq x y z
N MET A 1 2.35 10.62 5.92
CA MET A 1 1.81 10.87 4.54
C MET A 1 0.29 10.95 4.60
N LYS A 2 -0.39 11.71 3.74
CA LYS A 2 -1.87 11.76 3.76
C LYS A 2 -2.48 10.55 3.02
N LEU A 3 -3.61 10.03 3.49
CA LEU A 3 -4.35 8.92 2.88
C LEU A 3 -4.64 9.14 1.39
N GLU A 4 -5.04 10.35 0.99
CA GLU A 4 -5.31 10.66 -0.43
C GLU A 4 -4.07 10.49 -1.32
N SER A 5 -2.88 10.84 -0.81
CA SER A 5 -1.63 10.63 -1.56
C SER A 5 -1.35 9.15 -1.75
N ILE A 6 -1.58 8.33 -0.72
CA ILE A 6 -1.46 6.87 -0.80
C ILE A 6 -2.40 6.34 -1.90
N ARG A 7 -3.67 6.77 -1.89
CA ARG A 7 -4.65 6.39 -2.93
C ARG A 7 -4.18 6.77 -4.33
N THR A 8 -3.65 7.97 -4.53
CA THR A 8 -3.12 8.39 -5.83
C THR A 8 -2.01 7.47 -6.30
N PHE A 9 -1.04 7.13 -5.45
CA PHE A 9 0.04 6.22 -5.84
C PHE A 9 -0.47 4.81 -6.18
N LEU A 10 -1.40 4.27 -5.39
CA LEU A 10 -1.99 2.96 -5.67
C LEU A 10 -2.80 2.96 -6.97
N SER A 11 -3.54 4.04 -7.24
CA SER A 11 -4.27 4.22 -8.50
C SER A 11 -3.31 4.21 -9.69
N THR A 12 -2.16 4.88 -9.59
CA THR A 12 -1.11 4.83 -10.61
C THR A 12 -0.57 3.41 -10.79
N LEU A 13 -0.31 2.65 -9.72
CA LEU A 13 0.13 1.25 -9.86
C LEU A 13 -0.87 0.39 -10.64
N LEU A 14 -2.17 0.60 -10.40
CA LEU A 14 -3.24 -0.13 -11.10
C LEU A 14 -3.34 0.29 -12.57
N GLU A 15 -3.26 1.59 -12.86
CA GLU A 15 -3.30 2.14 -14.22
C GLU A 15 -2.16 1.58 -15.08
N TYR A 16 -0.96 1.48 -14.48
CA TYR A 16 0.24 1.00 -15.15
C TYR A 16 0.55 -0.47 -14.83
N ARG A 17 -0.42 -1.30 -14.44
CA ARG A 17 -0.20 -2.71 -14.04
C ARG A 17 0.46 -3.60 -15.10
N GLY A 18 0.40 -3.22 -16.38
CA GLY A 18 1.14 -3.88 -17.47
C GLY A 18 2.65 -3.65 -17.43
N VAL A 19 3.09 -2.70 -16.61
CA VAL A 19 4.48 -2.34 -16.33
C VAL A 19 4.74 -2.70 -14.87
N ARG A 20 5.82 -3.43 -14.59
CA ARG A 20 6.17 -3.88 -13.23
C ARG A 20 6.68 -2.73 -12.36
N ILE A 21 5.80 -1.77 -12.03
CA ILE A 21 6.09 -0.63 -11.17
C ILE A 21 5.99 -1.07 -9.72
N THR A 22 6.87 -0.49 -8.89
CA THR A 22 6.89 -0.72 -7.45
C THR A 22 6.83 0.63 -6.76
N GLN A 23 5.93 0.77 -5.79
CA GLN A 23 5.87 1.95 -4.91
C GLN A 23 6.45 1.57 -3.55
N THR A 24 7.35 2.41 -3.02
CA THR A 24 7.87 2.25 -1.67
C THR A 24 7.25 3.29 -0.74
N PHE A 25 6.87 2.87 0.46
CA PHE A 25 6.43 3.74 1.54
C PHE A 25 7.31 3.51 2.76
N ASN A 26 7.78 4.61 3.36
CA ASN A 26 8.59 4.58 4.57
C ASN A 26 7.82 5.27 5.69
N SER A 27 7.81 4.67 6.87
CA SER A 27 7.32 5.31 8.09
C SER A 27 8.46 6.05 8.80
N GLU A 28 8.09 6.95 9.70
CA GLU A 28 9.05 7.71 10.51
C GLU A 28 9.82 6.80 11.51
N ASP A 29 9.22 5.68 11.93
CA ASP A 29 9.86 4.67 12.78
C ASP A 29 10.75 3.68 12.00
N GLY A 30 10.98 3.92 10.70
CA GLY A 30 11.94 3.18 9.88
C GLY A 30 11.41 1.90 9.24
N LYS A 31 10.10 1.62 9.33
CA LYS A 31 9.50 0.50 8.59
C LYS A 31 9.36 0.85 7.12
N THR A 32 9.52 -0.17 6.27
CA THR A 32 9.45 -0.02 4.81
C THR A 32 8.42 -0.98 4.26
N LEU A 33 7.44 -0.43 3.52
CA LEU A 33 6.49 -1.19 2.73
C LEU A 33 6.83 -1.04 1.23
N ILE A 34 6.81 -2.17 0.54
CA ILE A 34 6.92 -2.27 -0.91
C ILE A 34 5.58 -2.72 -1.46
N VAL A 35 5.00 -1.92 -2.36
CA VAL A 35 3.70 -2.20 -2.97
C VAL A 35 3.87 -2.41 -4.47
N GLN A 36 3.25 -3.47 -4.97
CA GLN A 36 3.21 -3.81 -6.39
C GLN A 36 1.78 -4.19 -6.79
N CYS A 37 1.48 -4.07 -8.07
CA CYS A 37 0.25 -4.59 -8.64
C CYS A 37 0.55 -5.88 -9.41
N GLU A 38 -0.23 -6.93 -9.16
CA GLU A 38 -0.16 -8.16 -9.94
C GLU A 38 -0.80 -7.94 -11.33
N PRO A 39 -0.05 -8.05 -12.44
CA PRO A 39 -0.53 -7.65 -13.76
C PRO A 39 -1.81 -8.35 -14.22
N SER A 40 -1.99 -9.64 -13.89
CA SER A 40 -3.13 -10.42 -14.35
C SER A 40 -4.42 -10.15 -13.58
N THR A 41 -4.33 -9.94 -12.26
CA THR A 41 -5.50 -9.81 -11.39
C THR A 41 -5.81 -8.35 -11.05
N GLY A 42 -4.81 -7.46 -11.10
CA GLY A 42 -4.93 -6.12 -10.55
C GLY A 42 -4.85 -6.08 -9.02
N GLU A 43 -4.53 -7.20 -8.36
CA GLU A 43 -4.39 -7.23 -6.91
C GLU A 43 -3.15 -6.45 -6.47
N LEU A 44 -3.27 -5.75 -5.34
CA LEU A 44 -2.17 -5.01 -4.74
C LEU A 44 -1.48 -5.90 -3.71
N VAL A 45 -0.21 -6.19 -3.96
CA VAL A 45 0.65 -6.97 -3.07
C VAL A 45 1.52 -6.00 -2.27
N ILE A 46 1.37 -6.02 -0.96
CA ILE A 46 2.09 -5.17 -0.02
C ILE A 46 3.05 -6.05 0.79
N ARG A 47 4.33 -5.72 0.78
CA ARG A 47 5.38 -6.46 1.49
C ARG A 47 6.12 -5.56 2.46
N GLU A 48 6.29 -6.03 3.68
CA GLU A 48 7.11 -5.37 4.68
C GLU A 48 8.52 -5.96 4.65
N VAL A 49 9.52 -5.07 4.54
CA VAL A 49 10.90 -5.48 4.21
C VAL A 49 11.59 -6.23 5.35
N SER A 50 11.37 -5.84 6.60
CA SER A 50 12.13 -6.37 7.74
C SER A 50 11.70 -7.78 8.17
N SER A 51 10.40 -8.04 8.17
CA SER A 51 9.77 -9.30 8.55
C SER A 51 9.51 -10.23 7.37
N GLY A 52 9.49 -9.69 6.15
CA GLY A 52 9.10 -10.43 4.95
C GLY A 52 7.61 -10.74 4.87
N MET A 53 6.80 -10.18 5.77
CA MET A 53 5.34 -10.36 5.73
C MET A 53 4.76 -9.72 4.46
N ALA A 54 3.75 -10.40 3.90
CA ALA A 54 3.06 -9.98 2.69
C ALA A 54 1.54 -10.02 2.89
N TRP A 55 0.85 -9.07 2.29
CA TRP A 55 -0.60 -8.97 2.28
C TRP A 55 -1.09 -8.65 0.87
N GLU A 56 -2.25 -9.21 0.53
CA GLU A 56 -2.87 -9.06 -0.78
C GLU A 56 -4.23 -8.38 -0.62
N TYR A 57 -4.47 -7.36 -1.43
CA TYR A 57 -5.69 -6.55 -1.39
C TYR A 57 -6.31 -6.45 -2.78
N LYS A 58 -7.63 -6.61 -2.85
CA LYS A 58 -8.39 -6.55 -4.11
C LYS A 58 -8.86 -5.14 -4.44
N THR A 59 -9.01 -4.30 -3.43
CA THR A 59 -9.50 -2.93 -3.60
C THR A 59 -8.44 -1.92 -3.23
N LEU A 60 -8.49 -0.77 -3.92
CA LEU A 60 -7.61 0.36 -3.65
C LEU A 60 -7.84 0.90 -2.23
N GLU A 61 -9.10 0.96 -1.79
CA GLU A 61 -9.49 1.46 -0.47
C GLU A 61 -8.91 0.63 0.68
N GLU A 62 -9.03 -0.71 0.63
CA GLU A 62 -8.49 -1.58 1.68
C GLU A 62 -6.97 -1.48 1.76
N ALA A 63 -6.29 -1.48 0.60
CA ALA A 63 -4.85 -1.32 0.52
C ALA A 63 -4.39 0.04 1.07
N ALA A 64 -5.08 1.12 0.70
CA ALA A 64 -4.74 2.47 1.16
C ALA A 64 -4.92 2.61 2.68
N GLN A 65 -6.03 2.10 3.21
CA GLN A 65 -6.32 2.11 4.65
C GLN A 65 -5.30 1.27 5.43
N PHE A 66 -4.90 0.12 4.90
CA PHE A 66 -3.85 -0.69 5.51
C PHE A 66 -2.54 0.06 5.60
N ILE A 67 -2.06 0.63 4.48
CA ILE A 67 -0.80 1.39 4.45
C ILE A 67 -0.87 2.57 5.41
N ASP A 68 -1.96 3.34 5.40
CA ASP A 68 -2.12 4.49 6.28
C ASP A 68 -2.08 4.09 7.76
N SER A 69 -2.83 3.05 8.14
CA SER A 69 -2.83 2.50 9.51
C SER A 69 -1.47 1.94 9.91
N TYR A 70 -0.75 1.34 8.96
CA TYR A 70 0.56 0.74 9.20
C TYR A 70 1.64 1.81 9.42
N LEU A 71 1.61 2.89 8.62
CA LEU A 71 2.56 3.99 8.71
C LEU A 71 2.26 4.94 9.89
N HIS A 72 1.00 5.02 10.33
CA HIS A 72 0.57 5.90 11.40
C HIS A 72 -0.26 5.14 12.47
N PRO A 73 0.37 4.24 13.24
CA PRO A 73 -0.33 3.37 14.20
C PRO A 73 -1.06 4.12 15.33
N GLU A 74 -0.73 5.40 15.56
CA GLU A 74 -1.40 6.27 16.54
C GLU A 74 -2.68 6.93 16.01
N THR A 75 -2.97 6.80 14.70
CA THR A 75 -4.17 7.39 14.10
C THR A 75 -5.40 6.56 14.49
N PRO A 76 -6.43 7.14 15.12
CA PRO A 76 -7.63 6.39 15.49
C PRO A 76 -8.25 5.76 14.25
N LYS A 77 -8.56 4.45 14.31
CA LYS A 77 -9.36 3.78 13.28
C LYS A 77 -10.73 4.44 13.24
N VAL A 78 -10.98 5.29 12.25
CA VAL A 78 -12.30 5.86 12.03
C VAL A 78 -13.18 4.72 11.53
N ASN A 79 -14.04 4.20 12.39
CA ASN A 79 -15.06 3.24 11.99
C ASN A 79 -15.95 3.90 10.93
N ALA A 80 -16.04 3.27 9.76
CA ALA A 80 -16.95 3.64 8.68
C ALA A 80 -18.42 3.41 9.08
#